data_AF-A0A0S4TWX3-F1
#
_entry.id   AF-A0A0S4TWX3-F1
#
_cell.length_a   1.000
_cell.length_b   1.000
_cell.length_c   1.000
_cell.angle_alpha   90.00
_cell.angle_beta   90.00
_cell.angle_gamma   90.00
#
_symmetry.space_group_name_H-M   'P 1'
#
loop_
_entity.id
_entity.type
_entity.pdbx_description
1 polymer ?
#
loop_
_entity_poly.entity_id
_entity_poly.type
_entity_poly.pdbx_seq_one_letter_code
_entity_poly.pdbx_strand_id
1 'polypeptide(L)'
;MRANALASDALSYLVRAQGRTRALPVRGGPAPHVCRRIAAMIDASLQLPLSIGVLAREANLSEFHFARMFRVSFGIAPHEWVMQRRLARARDLLRHTALPLVAIADRCGFASPAHFSRRFAAHAGASPSRYRQAWQGDAHAATDFISCPGDPHACAAPRL
;
A
#
# COMPACT_ATOMS: atom_id res chain seq x y z
N MET A 1 8.00 65.37 30.02
CA MET A 1 7.93 64.35 28.94
C MET A 1 9.32 63.77 28.71
N ARG A 2 9.55 62.52 29.12
CA ARG A 2 10.59 61.56 28.66
C ARG A 2 10.98 60.64 29.82
N ALA A 3 10.29 59.51 29.95
CA ALA A 3 10.75 58.37 30.74
C ALA A 3 9.89 57.14 30.42
N ASN A 4 10.01 56.58 29.21
CA ASN A 4 9.67 55.17 29.01
C ASN A 4 10.31 54.62 27.73
N ALA A 5 11.51 54.06 27.83
CA ALA A 5 12.17 53.41 26.69
C ALA A 5 13.15 52.31 27.10
N LEU A 6 12.93 51.64 28.24
CA LEU A 6 13.82 50.56 28.71
C LEU A 6 13.02 49.35 29.23
N ALA A 7 12.04 48.88 28.43
CA ALA A 7 11.27 47.67 28.78
C ALA A 7 11.19 46.60 27.66
N SER A 8 11.62 46.86 26.42
CA SER A 8 11.40 45.92 25.32
C SER A 8 12.55 44.97 25.00
N ASP A 9 13.77 45.22 25.50
CA ASP A 9 14.95 44.50 24.98
C ASP A 9 15.19 43.14 25.65
N ALA A 10 14.83 43.01 26.94
CA ALA A 10 14.97 41.74 27.66
C ALA A 10 13.98 40.66 27.19
N LEU A 11 12.81 41.07 26.68
CA LEU A 11 11.78 40.15 26.15
C LEU A 11 12.20 39.53 24.81
N SER A 12 12.94 40.28 23.98
CA SER A 12 13.43 39.80 22.69
C SER A 12 14.43 38.65 22.83
N TYR A 13 15.22 38.63 23.91
CA TYR A 13 16.19 37.57 24.16
C TYR A 13 15.53 36.27 24.63
N LEU A 14 14.46 36.35 25.42
CA LEU A 14 13.72 35.17 25.89
C LEU A 14 12.85 34.53 24.79
N VAL A 15 12.29 35.34 23.88
CA VAL A 15 11.54 34.80 22.72
C VAL A 15 12.47 34.10 21.72
N ARG A 16 13.73 34.55 21.56
CA ARG A 16 14.71 33.86 20.70
C ARG A 16 15.27 32.57 21.31
N ALA A 17 15.18 32.39 22.61
CA ALA A 17 15.61 31.16 23.29
C ALA A 17 14.55 30.03 23.26
N GLN A 18 13.30 30.33 22.89
CA GLN A 18 12.19 29.35 22.81
C GLN A 18 12.18 28.49 21.53
N GLY A 19 13.11 28.70 20.59
CA GLY A 19 13.22 27.92 19.35
C GLY A 19 13.75 26.48 19.50
N ARG A 20 13.91 25.99 20.74
CA ARG A 20 14.23 24.60 21.02
C ARG A 20 13.17 24.01 21.94
N THR A 21 11.96 23.87 21.44
CA THR A 21 11.15 22.69 21.80
C THR A 21 12.00 21.49 21.39
N ARG A 22 12.88 21.05 22.30
CA ARG A 22 13.47 19.74 22.29
C ARG A 22 12.26 18.84 22.42
N ALA A 23 11.71 18.41 21.28
CA ALA A 23 10.64 17.44 21.23
C ALA A 23 11.12 16.29 22.11
N LEU A 24 10.57 16.22 23.33
CA LEU A 24 10.87 15.14 24.25
C LEU A 24 10.62 13.88 23.43
N PRO A 25 11.56 12.93 23.37
CA PRO A 25 11.36 11.73 22.58
C PRO A 25 10.11 11.07 23.16
N VAL A 26 8.99 11.22 22.45
CA VAL A 26 7.74 10.58 22.83
C VAL A 26 8.06 9.10 22.74
N ARG A 27 8.31 8.48 23.90
CA ARG A 27 8.46 7.03 24.03
C ARG A 27 7.05 6.46 23.89
N GLY A 28 6.58 6.41 22.66
CA GLY A 28 5.25 5.99 22.32
C GLY A 28 4.97 6.40 20.88
N GLY A 29 4.57 5.45 20.05
CA GLY A 29 4.04 5.76 18.73
C GLY A 29 2.77 6.62 18.82
N PRO A 30 2.14 6.97 17.69
CA PRO A 30 0.84 7.61 17.69
C PRO A 30 -0.14 6.75 18.49
N ALA A 31 -1.13 7.37 19.15
CA ALA A 31 -2.12 6.63 19.92
C ALA A 31 -2.75 5.52 19.05
N PRO A 32 -3.09 4.33 19.60
CA PRO A 32 -3.53 3.18 18.80
C PRO A 32 -4.71 3.47 17.87
N HIS A 33 -5.61 4.38 18.26
CA HIS A 33 -6.74 4.80 17.41
C HIS A 33 -6.28 5.62 16.19
N VAL A 34 -5.23 6.43 16.32
CA VAL A 34 -4.60 7.18 15.23
C VAL A 34 -3.94 6.22 14.25
N CYS A 35 -3.20 5.21 14.74
CA CYS A 35 -2.61 4.18 13.89
C CYS A 35 -3.66 3.42 13.07
N ARG A 36 -4.80 3.04 13.68
CA ARG A 36 -5.91 2.40 12.96
C ARG A 36 -6.52 3.31 11.90
N ARG A 37 -6.74 4.59 12.22
CA ARG A 37 -7.29 5.56 11.27
C ARG A 37 -6.35 5.75 10.07
N ILE A 38 -5.05 5.86 10.31
CA ILE A 38 -4.04 6.00 9.26
C ILE A 38 -3.98 4.74 8.40
N ALA A 39 -4.01 3.55 8.99
CA ALA A 39 -4.07 2.29 8.23
C ALA A 39 -5.34 2.22 7.35
N ALA A 40 -6.51 2.55 7.90
CA ALA A 40 -7.76 2.58 7.14
C ALA A 40 -7.74 3.59 6.00
N MET A 41 -7.15 4.77 6.20
CA MET A 41 -7.02 5.79 5.15
C MET A 41 -6.05 5.38 4.05
N ILE A 42 -4.94 4.74 4.42
CA ILE A 42 -4.02 4.16 3.44
C ILE A 42 -4.77 3.14 2.58
N ASP A 43 -5.56 2.27 3.21
CA ASP A 43 -6.30 1.21 2.52
C ASP A 43 -7.38 1.74 1.58
N ALA A 44 -8.10 2.79 2.01
CA ALA A 44 -9.10 3.47 1.19
C ALA A 44 -8.48 4.21 -0.01
N SER A 45 -7.23 4.67 0.12
CA SER A 45 -6.59 5.57 -0.87
C SER A 45 -5.50 4.91 -1.72
N LEU A 46 -5.40 3.57 -1.73
CA LEU A 46 -4.32 2.84 -2.42
C LEU A 46 -4.26 3.10 -3.94
N GLN A 47 -5.38 3.52 -4.55
CA GLN A 47 -5.49 3.75 -5.99
C GLN A 47 -4.90 5.09 -6.44
N LEU A 48 -4.82 6.08 -5.54
CA LEU A 48 -4.25 7.40 -5.83
C LEU A 48 -2.77 7.45 -5.44
N PRO A 49 -1.99 8.40 -6.01
CA PRO A 49 -0.67 8.72 -5.48
C PRO A 49 -0.79 9.21 -4.03
N LEU A 50 -0.63 8.28 -3.09
CA LEU A 50 -0.61 8.56 -1.65
C LEU A 50 0.68 9.30 -1.31
N SER A 51 0.59 10.62 -1.14
CA SER A 51 1.68 11.42 -0.62
C SER A 51 1.78 11.25 0.90
N ILE A 52 3.00 11.00 1.39
CA ILE A 52 3.31 10.92 2.82
C ILE A 52 2.90 12.21 3.53
N GLY A 53 2.97 13.37 2.86
CA GLY A 53 2.54 14.66 3.39
C GLY A 53 1.05 14.71 3.75
N VAL A 54 0.19 14.00 3.01
CA VAL A 54 -1.25 13.94 3.31
C VAL A 54 -1.49 13.14 4.58
N LEU A 55 -0.82 12.00 4.73
CA LEU A 55 -0.91 11.15 5.93
C LEU A 55 -0.33 11.85 7.17
N ALA A 56 0.77 12.59 7.00
CA ALA A 56 1.40 13.35 8.07
C ALA A 56 0.49 14.49 8.57
N ARG A 57 -0.14 15.22 7.64
CA ARG A 57 -1.14 16.26 7.96
C ARG A 57 -2.31 15.70 8.77
N GLU A 58 -2.84 14.56 8.36
CA GLU A 58 -3.94 13.91 9.09
C GLU A 58 -3.56 13.49 10.52
N ALA A 59 -2.28 13.16 10.72
CA ALA A 59 -1.72 12.85 12.03
C ALA A 59 -1.38 14.11 12.85
N ASN A 60 -1.54 15.32 12.30
CA ASN A 60 -1.00 16.58 12.84
C ASN A 60 0.51 16.51 13.14
N LEU A 61 1.27 15.82 12.30
CA LEU A 61 2.71 15.63 12.43
C LEU A 61 3.43 16.19 11.19
N SER A 62 4.69 16.58 11.38
CA SER A 62 5.60 16.77 10.24
C SER A 62 5.88 15.42 9.57
N GLU A 63 6.18 15.41 8.27
CA GLU A 63 6.47 14.18 7.52
C GLU A 63 7.56 13.33 8.16
N PHE A 64 8.64 13.99 8.62
CA PHE A 64 9.75 13.32 9.31
C PHE A 64 9.31 12.67 10.62
N HIS A 65 8.52 13.39 11.43
CA HIS A 65 8.04 12.85 12.70
C HIS A 65 7.04 11.72 12.47
N PHE A 66 6.15 11.86 11.49
CA PHE A 66 5.23 10.81 11.06
C PHE A 66 5.97 9.55 10.61
N ALA A 67 6.96 9.65 9.72
CA ALA A 67 7.70 8.49 9.24
C ALA A 67 8.44 7.75 10.37
N ARG A 68 9.02 8.51 11.31
CA ARG A 68 9.66 7.94 12.50
C ARG A 68 8.65 7.23 13.39
N MET A 69 7.54 7.88 13.71
CA MET A 69 6.50 7.34 14.59
C MET A 69 5.78 6.14 13.98
N PHE A 70 5.56 6.17 12.66
CA PHE A 70 4.99 5.06 11.92
C PHE A 70 5.92 3.84 11.99
N ARG A 71 7.23 4.02 11.76
CA ARG A 71 8.19 2.92 11.86
C ARG A 71 8.31 2.36 13.27
N VAL A 72 8.22 3.19 14.30
CA VAL A 72 8.16 2.73 15.71
C VAL A 72 6.91 1.88 15.97
N SER A 73 5.79 2.19 15.33
CA SER A 73 4.51 1.52 15.59
C SER A 73 4.28 0.27 14.73
N PHE A 74 4.70 0.31 13.47
CA PHE A 74 4.45 -0.72 12.46
C PHE A 74 5.71 -1.50 12.06
N GLY A 75 6.89 -1.12 12.56
CA GLY A 75 8.17 -1.76 12.26
C GLY A 75 8.77 -1.40 10.89
N ILE A 76 7.97 -0.89 9.95
CA ILE A 76 8.41 -0.56 8.58
C ILE A 76 8.12 0.88 8.21
N ALA A 77 8.77 1.37 7.15
CA ALA A 77 8.56 2.75 6.70
C ALA A 77 7.17 2.92 6.03
N PRO A 78 6.55 4.12 6.10
CA PRO A 78 5.23 4.36 5.51
C PRO A 78 5.15 4.01 4.02
N HIS A 79 6.20 4.35 3.25
CA HIS A 79 6.25 4.07 1.82
C HIS A 79 6.29 2.57 1.51
N GLU A 80 7.00 1.79 2.33
CA GLU A 80 7.06 0.32 2.19
C GLU A 80 5.71 -0.29 2.56
N TRP A 81 5.06 0.20 3.61
CA TRP A 81 3.73 -0.26 3.98
C TRP A 81 2.72 -0.04 2.85
N VAL A 82 2.67 1.17 2.28
CA VAL A 82 1.81 1.44 1.12
C VAL A 82 2.13 0.51 -0.05
N MET A 83 3.42 0.28 -0.33
CA MET A 83 3.83 -0.65 -1.39
C MET A 83 3.35 -2.08 -1.12
N GLN A 84 3.51 -2.59 0.10
CA GLN A 84 3.03 -3.92 0.48
C GLN A 84 1.51 -4.04 0.34
N ARG A 85 0.76 -3.02 0.77
CA ARG A 85 -0.71 -3.01 0.62
C ARG A 85 -1.14 -2.97 -0.85
N ARG A 86 -0.45 -2.20 -1.70
CA ARG A 86 -0.69 -2.18 -3.15
C ARG A 86 -0.43 -3.54 -3.79
N LEU A 87 0.65 -4.21 -3.39
CA LEU A 87 0.99 -5.55 -3.88
C LEU A 87 0.03 -6.62 -3.38
N ALA A 88 -0.44 -6.54 -2.13
CA ALA A 88 -1.49 -7.41 -1.60
C ALA A 88 -2.77 -7.30 -2.43
N ARG A 89 -3.25 -6.07 -2.69
CA ARG A 89 -4.41 -5.83 -3.57
C ARG A 89 -4.18 -6.36 -4.99
N ALA A 90 -2.98 -6.19 -5.53
CA ALA A 90 -2.65 -6.72 -6.85
C ALA A 90 -2.72 -8.25 -6.88
N ARG A 91 -2.29 -8.95 -5.81
CA ARG A 91 -2.42 -10.40 -5.68
C ARG A 91 -3.88 -10.83 -5.71
N ASP A 92 -4.75 -10.13 -4.99
CA ASP A 92 -6.18 -10.45 -4.95
C ASP A 92 -6.82 -10.24 -6.34
N LEU A 93 -6.49 -9.14 -7.03
CA LEU A 93 -6.95 -8.89 -8.39
C LEU A 93 -6.44 -9.94 -9.38
N LEU A 94 -5.19 -10.40 -9.24
CA LEU A 94 -4.64 -11.44 -10.09
C LEU A 94 -5.29 -12.81 -9.88
N ARG A 95 -5.80 -13.08 -8.67
CA ARG A 95 -6.51 -14.33 -8.33
C ARG A 95 -7.96 -14.34 -8.79
N HIS A 96 -8.66 -13.22 -8.59
CA HIS A 96 -10.11 -13.17 -8.75
C HIS A 96 -10.59 -12.54 -10.06
N THR A 97 -9.69 -11.98 -10.88
CA THR A 97 -10.08 -11.28 -12.11
C THR A 97 -9.23 -11.67 -13.31
N ALA A 98 -9.84 -11.60 -14.51
CA ALA A 98 -9.15 -11.77 -15.79
C ALA A 98 -8.60 -10.45 -16.36
N LEU A 99 -8.52 -9.38 -15.55
CA LEU A 99 -8.10 -8.05 -16.01
C LEU A 99 -6.68 -8.08 -16.62
N PRO A 100 -6.39 -7.26 -17.64
CA PRO A 100 -5.03 -7.14 -18.17
C PRO A 100 -4.09 -6.54 -17.11
N LEU A 101 -2.81 -6.91 -17.16
CA LEU A 101 -1.81 -6.45 -16.17
C LEU A 101 -1.69 -4.92 -16.12
N VAL A 102 -1.90 -4.26 -17.26
CA VAL A 102 -1.93 -2.79 -17.36
C VAL A 102 -3.04 -2.21 -16.47
N ALA A 103 -4.27 -2.72 -16.60
CA ALA A 103 -5.40 -2.26 -15.79
C ALA A 103 -5.22 -2.58 -14.29
N ILE A 104 -4.54 -3.67 -13.95
CA ILE A 104 -4.20 -3.99 -12.55
C ILE A 104 -3.17 -3.00 -12.01
N ALA A 105 -2.13 -2.68 -12.78
CA ALA A 105 -1.12 -1.70 -12.40
C ALA A 105 -1.76 -0.32 -12.12
N ASP A 106 -2.66 0.12 -13.01
CA ASP A 106 -3.38 1.39 -12.85
C ASP A 106 -4.28 1.39 -11.61
N ARG A 107 -5.06 0.31 -11.41
CA ARG A 107 -5.96 0.17 -10.24
C ARG A 107 -5.21 0.11 -8.91
N CYS A 108 -3.94 -0.29 -8.92
CA CYS A 108 -3.06 -0.32 -7.76
C CYS A 108 -2.18 0.94 -7.63
N GLY A 109 -2.34 1.93 -8.52
CA GLY A 109 -1.64 3.21 -8.47
C GLY A 109 -0.16 3.15 -8.88
N PHE A 110 0.23 2.19 -9.72
CA PHE A 110 1.59 2.13 -10.29
C PHE A 110 1.71 3.04 -11.51
N ALA A 111 2.82 3.79 -11.61
CA ALA A 111 3.08 4.69 -12.73
C ALA A 111 3.32 3.96 -14.07
N SER A 112 3.77 2.70 -14.03
CA SER A 112 3.92 1.90 -15.24
C SER A 112 3.76 0.40 -14.98
N PRO A 113 3.28 -0.38 -15.97
CA PRO A 113 3.17 -1.84 -15.88
C PRO A 113 4.52 -2.55 -15.69
N ALA A 114 5.60 -1.97 -16.23
CA ALA A 114 6.95 -2.49 -16.07
C ALA A 114 7.46 -2.32 -14.63
N HIS A 115 7.22 -1.15 -14.01
CA HIS A 115 7.56 -0.92 -12.61
C HIS A 115 6.77 -1.84 -11.68
N PHE A 116 5.47 -2.01 -11.95
CA PHE A 116 4.62 -2.98 -11.25
C PHE A 116 5.20 -4.41 -11.34
N SER A 117 5.48 -4.91 -12.54
CA SER A 117 5.97 -6.28 -12.74
C SER A 117 7.27 -6.55 -11.98
N ARG A 118 8.22 -5.61 -12.00
CA ARG A 118 9.49 -5.73 -11.26
C ARG A 118 9.27 -5.75 -9.75
N ARG A 119 8.46 -4.82 -9.23
CA ARG A 119 8.15 -4.75 -7.79
C ARG A 119 7.38 -5.96 -7.31
N PHE A 120 6.45 -6.45 -8.12
CA PHE A 120 5.67 -7.64 -7.82
C PHE A 120 6.57 -8.89 -7.78
N ALA A 121 7.42 -9.09 -8.78
CA ALA A 121 8.34 -10.23 -8.80
C ALA A 121 9.30 -10.22 -7.60
N ALA A 122 9.82 -9.04 -7.22
CA ALA A 122 10.70 -8.91 -6.07
C ALA A 122 10.03 -9.26 -4.74
N HIS A 123 8.71 -9.06 -4.61
CA HIS A 123 7.97 -9.30 -3.37
C HIS A 123 7.26 -10.66 -3.34
N ALA A 124 6.74 -11.12 -4.47
CA ALA A 124 5.97 -12.35 -4.59
C ALA A 124 6.80 -13.55 -5.07
N GLY A 125 8.05 -13.33 -5.49
CA GLY A 125 8.96 -14.37 -6.00
C GLY A 125 8.65 -14.85 -7.43
N ALA A 126 7.57 -14.39 -8.04
CA ALA A 126 7.15 -14.78 -9.39
C ALA A 126 6.58 -13.58 -10.15
N SER A 127 6.64 -13.61 -11.49
CA SER A 127 6.04 -12.57 -12.32
C SER A 127 4.50 -12.59 -12.18
N PRO A 128 3.81 -11.44 -12.34
CA PRO A 128 2.34 -11.37 -12.27
C PRO A 128 1.63 -12.38 -13.18
N SER A 129 2.17 -12.61 -14.39
CA SER A 129 1.61 -13.59 -15.35
C SER A 129 1.76 -15.02 -14.85
N ARG A 130 2.96 -15.41 -14.37
CA ARG A 130 3.19 -16.75 -13.80
C ARG A 130 2.36 -16.97 -12.53
N TYR A 131 2.24 -15.93 -11.70
CA TYR A 131 1.38 -15.96 -10.53
C TYR A 131 -0.08 -16.21 -10.92
N ARG A 132 -0.61 -15.55 -11.96
CA ARG A 132 -1.97 -15.82 -12.45
C ARG A 132 -2.12 -17.25 -12.98
N GLN A 133 -1.16 -17.73 -13.77
CA GLN A 133 -1.20 -19.08 -14.34
C GLN A 133 -1.21 -20.16 -13.26
N ALA A 134 -0.43 -20.00 -12.19
CA ALA A 134 -0.43 -20.95 -11.08
C ALA A 134 -1.85 -21.10 -10.47
N TRP A 135 -2.55 -19.99 -10.26
CA TRP A 135 -3.90 -20.00 -9.69
C TRP A 135 -4.99 -20.45 -10.68
N GLN A 136 -4.77 -20.28 -11.99
CA GLN A 136 -5.68 -20.78 -13.02
C GLN A 136 -5.47 -22.27 -13.32
N GLY A 137 -4.24 -22.76 -13.19
CA GLY A 137 -3.91 -24.19 -13.30
C GLY A 137 -4.58 -25.02 -12.21
N ASP A 138 -4.64 -24.49 -10.98
CA ASP A 138 -5.38 -25.14 -9.87
C ASP A 138 -6.90 -25.13 -10.10
N ALA A 139 -7.44 -24.12 -10.79
CA ALA A 139 -8.88 -24.02 -11.09
C ALA A 139 -9.34 -24.94 -12.23
N HIS A 140 -8.49 -25.21 -13.24
CA HIS A 140 -8.79 -26.19 -14.28
C HIS A 140 -8.62 -27.64 -13.79
N ALA A 141 -7.68 -27.92 -12.89
CA ALA A 141 -7.54 -29.25 -12.28
C ALA A 141 -8.79 -29.69 -11.49
N ALA A 142 -9.59 -28.75 -10.97
CA ALA A 142 -10.87 -29.04 -10.31
C ALA A 142 -12.06 -29.25 -11.28
N THR A 143 -11.90 -28.89 -12.56
CA THR A 143 -12.97 -29.03 -13.58
C THR A 143 -12.72 -30.21 -14.54
N ASP A 144 -11.49 -30.75 -14.57
CA ASP A 144 -11.10 -31.87 -15.45
C ASP A 144 -11.59 -33.27 -14.96
N PHE A 145 -12.50 -33.36 -14.00
CA PHE A 145 -13.03 -34.64 -13.48
C PHE A 145 -14.49 -34.95 -13.81
N ILE A 146 -15.15 -34.21 -14.71
CA ILE A 146 -16.46 -34.61 -15.26
C ILE A 146 -16.41 -34.67 -16.78
N SER A 147 -15.70 -35.67 -17.31
CA SER A 147 -16.15 -36.38 -18.51
C SER A 147 -15.41 -37.72 -18.58
N CYS A 148 -16.08 -38.78 -18.11
CA CYS A 148 -15.62 -40.15 -18.34
C CYS A 148 -15.44 -40.41 -19.85
N PRO A 149 -14.40 -41.15 -20.27
CA PRO A 149 -14.27 -41.64 -21.62
C PRO A 149 -15.23 -42.82 -21.82
N GLY A 150 -16.08 -42.77 -22.83
CA GLY A 150 -17.04 -43.82 -23.16
C GLY A 150 -17.25 -43.97 -24.67
N ASP A 151 -16.43 -44.86 -25.24
CA ASP A 151 -16.61 -45.69 -26.43
C ASP A 151 -16.51 -45.12 -27.88
N PRO A 152 -15.47 -45.54 -28.65
CA PRO A 152 -15.32 -45.29 -30.09
C PRO A 152 -15.99 -46.33 -31.02
N HIS A 153 -17.04 -47.03 -30.59
CA HIS A 153 -17.71 -48.06 -31.41
C HIS A 153 -19.17 -47.73 -31.75
N ALA A 154 -19.39 -47.13 -32.94
CA ALA A 154 -20.59 -47.38 -33.75
C ALA A 154 -20.36 -46.90 -35.20
N CYS A 155 -19.72 -47.74 -36.01
CA CYS A 155 -19.74 -47.65 -37.46
C CYS A 155 -20.65 -48.75 -38.03
N ALA A 156 -21.41 -48.43 -39.09
CA ALA A 156 -22.15 -49.30 -40.02
C ALA A 156 -23.54 -49.85 -39.61
N ALA A 157 -24.61 -49.30 -40.23
CA ALA A 157 -25.63 -50.04 -41.00
C ALA A 157 -26.59 -49.08 -41.75
N PRO A 158 -27.11 -49.43 -42.95
CA PRO A 158 -27.89 -48.55 -43.82
C PRO A 158 -29.42 -48.71 -43.68
N ARG A 159 -30.15 -47.62 -43.94
CA ARG A 159 -31.56 -47.54 -44.41
C ARG A 159 -31.64 -46.18 -45.12
N LEU A 160 -31.91 -46.03 -46.42
CA LEU A 160 -32.70 -46.75 -47.40
C LEU A 160 -32.02 -46.64 -48.77
#